data_AF-A0A9D0GZ48-F1
#
_entry.id   AF-A0A9D0GZ48-F1
#
_cell.length_a   1.000
_cell.length_b   1.000
_cell.length_c   1.000
_cell.angle_alpha   90.00
_cell.angle_beta   90.00
_cell.angle_gamma   90.00
#
_symmetry.space_group_name_H-M   'P 1'
#
loop_
_entity.id
_entity.type
_entity.pdbx_description
1 polymer ?
#
loop_
_entity_poly.entity_id
_entity_poly.type
_entity_poly.pdbx_seq_one_letter_code
_entity_poly.pdbx_strand_id
1 'polypeptide(L)'
;NLSDEPIVKDNDQAFEKLSVFTDYILVHNRKIKNRVDDSVVRVIDKRISFIRRSRGYAPLPVKLPFKLKRKVLAVGGHQKNTIAVGFDDKAFLSQHIGDLQTFDACRNFEEVIESFLSLYDFKPDVVVCDLHPSYFSTKWAKDFSQKNSVSLVQVQHHYSHALSLMAENQIKERIFAVSWDGTGYGDDGNLWGGEFLVCGYEGYERVSHFDYFRLIGGEKAVKEPRRVAISVLFSIFGENIPDTPCLKAFKEKEIDILYKMWEKGVNSPFSSSAGRLFDAAASILGIRQILSYEGQSGMIMENFYDWNVKDFYPFEIDNTVSWKPIFEEMIKDISDISVKVSRFINTLAEVVIRVYKEKGEGLKIGLTGGVFQNRFLTEKVISLCEKEKIPVVIHKKVPPNDGGISLGQIVFQGL
;
A
#
# COMPACT_ATOMS: atom_id res chain seq x y z
N ASN A 1 -22.09 9.09 2.30
CA ASN A 1 -21.95 7.96 3.25
C ASN A 1 -21.48 8.52 4.57
N LEU A 2 -21.60 7.75 5.66
CA LEU A 2 -20.80 8.01 6.86
C LEU A 2 -19.36 7.58 6.59
N SER A 3 -18.41 8.05 7.41
CA SER A 3 -16.99 7.61 7.29
C SER A 3 -16.91 6.09 7.31
N ASP A 4 -16.08 5.52 6.44
CA ASP A 4 -15.78 4.09 6.35
C ASP A 4 -16.96 3.17 5.96
N GLU A 5 -18.09 3.75 5.55
CA GLU A 5 -19.21 3.01 4.97
C GLU A 5 -19.25 3.12 3.43
N PRO A 6 -19.77 2.11 2.70
CA PRO A 6 -19.95 2.19 1.26
C PRO A 6 -20.88 3.32 0.81
N ILE A 7 -20.68 3.82 -0.41
CA ILE A 7 -21.57 4.83 -1.02
C ILE A 7 -23.02 4.33 -1.06
N VAL A 8 -23.97 5.13 -0.56
CA VAL A 8 -25.40 4.76 -0.51
C VAL A 8 -25.97 4.65 -1.93
N LYS A 9 -26.68 3.54 -2.23
CA LYS A 9 -27.32 3.30 -3.53
C LYS A 9 -28.85 3.35 -3.52
N ASP A 10 -29.47 3.18 -2.35
CA ASP A 10 -30.91 3.09 -2.17
C ASP A 10 -31.48 4.41 -1.62
N ASN A 11 -32.59 4.88 -2.18
CA ASN A 11 -33.19 6.17 -1.79
C ASN A 11 -33.56 6.20 -0.31
N ASP A 12 -34.15 5.12 0.23
CA ASP A 12 -34.58 5.06 1.63
C ASP A 12 -33.38 5.15 2.58
N GLN A 13 -32.28 4.43 2.27
CA GLN A 13 -31.03 4.54 3.01
C GLN A 13 -30.42 5.95 2.92
N ALA A 14 -30.62 6.66 1.80
CA ALA A 14 -30.12 8.02 1.65
C ALA A 14 -30.82 8.96 2.63
N PHE A 15 -32.15 8.89 2.72
CA PHE A 15 -32.92 9.68 3.69
C PHE A 15 -32.59 9.32 5.14
N GLU A 16 -32.42 8.03 5.45
CA GLU A 16 -32.08 7.58 6.80
C GLU A 16 -30.68 8.04 7.23
N LYS A 17 -29.66 7.79 6.40
CA LYS A 17 -28.25 7.99 6.78
C LYS A 17 -27.73 9.40 6.54
N LEU A 18 -28.21 10.09 5.50
CA LEU A 18 -27.60 11.35 5.04
C LEU A 18 -28.30 12.59 5.59
N SER A 19 -29.60 12.49 5.94
CA SER A 19 -30.40 13.62 6.46
C SER A 19 -29.80 14.28 7.71
N VAL A 20 -28.97 13.55 8.46
CA VAL A 20 -28.28 14.04 9.66
C VAL A 20 -27.28 15.18 9.34
N PHE A 21 -26.75 15.24 8.12
CA PHE A 21 -25.71 16.21 7.74
C PHE A 21 -25.90 16.84 6.35
N THR A 22 -27.07 16.65 5.72
CA THR A 22 -27.40 17.25 4.43
C THR A 22 -28.72 18.01 4.47
N ASP A 23 -28.75 19.24 3.96
CA ASP A 23 -29.97 20.06 3.90
C ASP A 23 -30.99 19.56 2.87
N TYR A 24 -30.51 18.99 1.76
CA TYR A 24 -31.34 18.51 0.65
C TYR A 24 -30.80 17.19 0.09
N ILE A 25 -31.71 16.30 -0.29
CA ILE A 25 -31.41 15.03 -0.96
C ILE A 25 -32.16 14.97 -2.29
N LEU A 26 -31.43 14.96 -3.39
CA LEU A 26 -31.99 14.80 -4.74
C LEU A 26 -31.95 13.33 -5.16
N VAL A 27 -33.11 12.73 -5.38
CA VAL A 27 -33.25 11.31 -5.77
C VAL A 27 -33.94 11.15 -7.13
N HIS A 28 -33.87 9.95 -7.70
CA HIS A 28 -34.62 9.57 -8.90
C HIS A 28 -35.18 8.14 -8.79
N ASN A 29 -36.09 7.77 -9.70
CA ASN A 29 -36.75 6.47 -9.72
C ASN A 29 -35.97 5.36 -10.46
N ARG A 30 -34.83 5.67 -11.10
CA ARG A 30 -33.95 4.66 -11.70
C ARG A 30 -33.09 3.99 -10.63
N LYS A 31 -33.41 2.78 -10.19
CA LYS A 31 -32.65 2.09 -9.14
C LYS A 31 -31.18 1.87 -9.53
N ILE A 32 -30.27 2.09 -8.59
CA ILE A 32 -28.84 1.78 -8.75
C ILE A 32 -28.60 0.36 -8.25
N LYS A 33 -28.34 -0.58 -9.16
CA LYS A 33 -28.15 -2.00 -8.80
C LYS A 33 -26.82 -2.25 -8.07
N ASN A 34 -25.73 -1.71 -8.63
CA ASN A 34 -24.37 -1.90 -8.16
C ASN A 34 -23.82 -0.58 -7.62
N ARG A 35 -23.24 -0.60 -6.42
CA ARG A 35 -22.46 0.54 -5.90
C ARG A 35 -21.24 0.73 -6.78
N VAL A 36 -20.92 1.96 -7.12
CA VAL A 36 -19.71 2.27 -7.89
C VAL A 36 -19.22 3.66 -7.52
N ASP A 37 -18.11 3.70 -6.78
CA ASP A 37 -17.43 4.96 -6.48
C ASP A 37 -16.86 5.60 -7.73
N ASP A 38 -16.62 6.90 -7.67
CA ASP A 38 -15.86 7.59 -8.70
C ASP A 38 -14.43 7.03 -8.80
N SER A 39 -13.95 6.84 -10.02
CA SER A 39 -12.53 6.57 -10.24
C SER A 39 -11.70 7.80 -9.92
N VAL A 40 -10.54 7.59 -9.29
CA VAL A 40 -9.59 8.66 -8.97
C VAL A 40 -8.27 8.31 -9.63
N VAL A 41 -7.77 9.23 -10.44
CA VAL A 41 -6.50 9.12 -11.15
C VAL A 41 -5.65 10.35 -10.91
N ARG A 42 -4.34 10.19 -11.09
CA ARG A 42 -3.36 11.28 -11.09
C ARG A 42 -2.43 11.10 -12.28
N VAL A 43 -1.78 12.17 -12.71
CA VAL A 43 -0.71 12.09 -13.72
C VAL A 43 0.64 12.02 -13.01
N ILE A 44 1.41 10.97 -13.30
CA ILE A 44 2.79 10.76 -12.84
C ILE A 44 3.61 10.44 -14.08
N ASP A 45 4.71 11.17 -14.29
CA ASP A 45 5.56 11.02 -15.50
C ASP A 45 4.74 11.04 -16.80
N LYS A 46 3.86 12.04 -16.94
CA LYS A 46 2.95 12.22 -18.10
C LYS A 46 2.02 11.03 -18.39
N ARG A 47 1.89 10.08 -17.46
CA ARG A 47 1.03 8.89 -17.58
C ARG A 47 -0.05 8.91 -16.51
N ILE A 48 -1.20 8.32 -16.84
CA ILE A 48 -2.28 8.11 -15.88
C ILE A 48 -1.84 7.03 -14.89
N SER A 49 -1.88 7.36 -13.61
CA SER A 49 -1.72 6.44 -12.48
C SER A 49 -3.01 6.40 -11.68
N PHE A 50 -3.52 5.20 -11.41
CA PHE A 50 -4.76 5.02 -10.67
C PHE A 50 -4.51 5.13 -9.17
N ILE A 51 -5.35 5.90 -8.49
CA ILE A 51 -5.50 5.87 -7.04
C ILE A 51 -6.66 4.94 -6.67
N ARG A 52 -7.75 5.04 -7.44
CA ARG A 52 -8.96 4.22 -7.31
C ARG A 52 -9.48 3.89 -8.70
N ARG A 53 -9.58 2.60 -9.03
CA ARG A 53 -10.20 2.11 -10.27
C ARG A 53 -11.63 1.66 -9.97
N SER A 54 -12.61 2.40 -10.48
CA SER A 54 -14.03 2.15 -10.20
C SER A 54 -14.90 2.61 -11.39
N ARG A 55 -15.73 3.66 -11.25
CA ARG A 55 -16.63 4.14 -12.32
C ARG A 55 -15.91 4.39 -13.64
N GLY A 56 -16.48 3.88 -14.73
CA GLY A 56 -15.96 4.02 -16.10
C GLY A 56 -14.87 3.02 -16.47
N TYR A 57 -14.33 2.27 -15.51
CA TYR A 57 -13.28 1.28 -15.74
C TYR A 57 -13.63 -0.13 -15.26
N ALA A 58 -14.27 -0.28 -14.09
CA ALA A 58 -14.77 -1.57 -13.65
C ALA A 58 -16.10 -1.89 -14.35
N PRO A 59 -16.32 -3.12 -14.85
CA PRO A 59 -15.45 -4.30 -14.78
C PRO A 59 -14.68 -4.58 -16.09
N LEU A 60 -14.16 -3.57 -16.81
CA LEU A 60 -13.35 -3.82 -18.01
C LEU A 60 -12.16 -4.73 -17.66
N PRO A 61 -11.88 -5.78 -18.46
CA PRO A 61 -10.85 -6.75 -18.11
C PRO A 61 -9.45 -6.18 -18.28
N VAL A 62 -8.52 -6.70 -17.47
CA VAL A 62 -7.07 -6.63 -17.74
C VAL A 62 -6.70 -7.88 -18.54
N LYS A 63 -6.16 -7.69 -19.75
CA LYS A 63 -5.60 -8.78 -20.54
C LYS A 63 -4.30 -9.27 -19.89
N LEU A 64 -4.13 -10.58 -19.80
CA LEU A 64 -2.98 -11.26 -19.19
C LEU A 64 -1.97 -11.72 -20.25
N PRO A 65 -0.67 -11.84 -19.90
CA PRO A 65 0.36 -12.28 -20.85
C PRO A 65 0.32 -13.78 -21.19
N PHE A 66 -0.59 -14.52 -20.56
CA PHE A 66 -0.79 -15.96 -20.71
C PHE A 66 -2.26 -16.31 -20.47
N LYS A 67 -2.64 -17.54 -20.84
CA LYS A 67 -3.93 -18.11 -20.48
C LYS A 67 -3.84 -18.76 -19.10
N LEU A 68 -4.84 -18.49 -18.28
CA LEU A 68 -5.03 -19.10 -16.97
C LEU A 68 -5.43 -20.56 -17.13
N LYS A 69 -4.80 -21.46 -16.37
CA LYS A 69 -5.14 -22.89 -16.34
C LYS A 69 -6.37 -23.20 -15.48
N ARG A 70 -6.72 -22.27 -14.59
CA ARG A 70 -7.81 -22.40 -13.61
C ARG A 70 -8.66 -21.12 -13.60
N LYS A 71 -9.93 -21.27 -13.27
CA LYS A 71 -10.82 -20.18 -12.90
C LYS A 71 -10.49 -19.74 -11.48
N VAL A 72 -9.92 -18.55 -11.34
CA VAL A 72 -9.44 -18.01 -10.04
C VAL A 72 -10.40 -16.94 -9.52
N LEU A 73 -10.82 -17.05 -8.26
CA LEU A 73 -11.44 -15.96 -7.50
C LEU A 73 -10.39 -15.36 -6.57
N ALA A 74 -10.06 -14.08 -6.72
CA ALA A 74 -9.16 -13.35 -5.84
C ALA A 74 -9.94 -12.38 -4.96
N VAL A 75 -9.71 -12.41 -3.65
CA VAL A 75 -10.49 -11.60 -2.68
C VAL A 75 -9.80 -10.31 -2.23
N GLY A 76 -8.61 -10.01 -2.74
CA GLY A 76 -7.85 -8.79 -2.47
C GLY A 76 -7.25 -8.74 -1.07
N GLY A 77 -6.84 -7.52 -0.67
CA GLY A 77 -6.35 -7.19 0.68
C GLY A 77 -7.48 -6.79 1.64
N HIS A 78 -7.18 -5.92 2.60
CA HIS A 78 -8.17 -5.39 3.56
C HIS A 78 -8.51 -3.92 3.33
N GLN A 79 -7.51 -3.12 2.97
CA GLN A 79 -7.67 -1.71 2.64
C GLN A 79 -7.90 -1.54 1.15
N LYS A 80 -8.65 -0.51 0.78
CA LYS A 80 -8.98 -0.14 -0.61
C LYS A 80 -9.39 -1.34 -1.48
N ASN A 81 -10.09 -2.30 -0.87
CA ASN A 81 -10.25 -3.65 -1.39
C ASN A 81 -10.91 -3.64 -2.78
N THR A 82 -10.45 -4.59 -3.60
CA THR A 82 -11.13 -5.05 -4.81
C THR A 82 -11.10 -6.57 -4.82
N ILE A 83 -12.13 -7.19 -5.38
CA ILE A 83 -12.11 -8.61 -5.75
C ILE A 83 -11.85 -8.76 -7.24
N ALA A 84 -11.44 -9.93 -7.68
CA ALA A 84 -11.32 -10.22 -9.10
C ALA A 84 -11.71 -11.66 -9.42
N VAL A 85 -12.20 -11.86 -10.65
CA VAL A 85 -12.34 -13.18 -11.25
C VAL A 85 -11.43 -13.28 -12.47
N GLY A 86 -10.76 -14.41 -12.64
CA GLY A 86 -9.83 -14.65 -13.74
C GLY A 86 -10.14 -15.95 -14.46
N PHE A 87 -10.19 -15.89 -15.79
CA PHE A 87 -10.28 -17.05 -16.68
C PHE A 87 -9.73 -16.68 -18.07
N ASP A 88 -9.35 -17.69 -18.86
CA ASP A 88 -8.69 -17.51 -20.15
C ASP A 88 -7.50 -16.52 -20.04
N ASP A 89 -7.38 -15.54 -20.93
CA ASP A 89 -6.33 -14.53 -20.91
C ASP A 89 -6.78 -13.21 -20.24
N LYS A 90 -7.74 -13.26 -19.30
CA LYS A 90 -8.37 -12.06 -18.72
C LYS A 90 -8.56 -12.13 -17.21
N ALA A 91 -8.42 -10.98 -16.55
CA ALA A 91 -8.82 -10.75 -15.18
C ALA A 91 -9.83 -9.59 -15.11
N PHE A 92 -10.98 -9.83 -14.47
CA PHE A 92 -12.04 -8.84 -14.28
C PHE A 92 -12.04 -8.40 -12.82
N LEU A 93 -11.57 -7.18 -12.58
CA LEU A 93 -11.55 -6.58 -11.24
C LEU A 93 -12.89 -5.91 -10.95
N SER A 94 -13.31 -5.95 -9.69
CA SER A 94 -14.45 -5.20 -9.19
C SER A 94 -14.18 -3.69 -9.21
N GLN A 95 -15.26 -2.94 -9.00
CA GLN A 95 -15.16 -1.59 -8.51
C GLN A 95 -14.45 -1.57 -7.14
N HIS A 96 -14.03 -0.38 -6.72
CA HIS A 96 -13.54 -0.17 -5.37
C HIS A 96 -14.62 -0.50 -4.35
N ILE A 97 -14.29 -1.39 -3.40
CA ILE A 97 -15.19 -1.80 -2.32
C ILE A 97 -14.96 -0.92 -1.08
N GLY A 98 -13.71 -0.50 -0.85
CA GLY A 98 -13.31 0.30 0.31
C GLY A 98 -12.56 -0.53 1.35
N ASP A 99 -12.50 -0.02 2.59
CA ASP A 99 -11.83 -0.68 3.70
C ASP A 99 -12.80 -1.63 4.41
N LEU A 100 -12.39 -2.89 4.61
CA LEU A 100 -13.27 -3.95 5.15
C LEU A 100 -13.36 -3.90 6.69
N GLN A 101 -13.59 -2.72 7.26
CA GLN A 101 -13.59 -2.48 8.71
C GLN A 101 -15.00 -2.41 9.33
N THR A 102 -15.99 -2.00 8.55
CA THR A 102 -17.38 -1.85 9.02
C THR A 102 -18.24 -3.02 8.55
N PHE A 103 -19.31 -3.30 9.30
CA PHE A 103 -20.28 -4.33 8.90
C PHE A 103 -20.87 -4.07 7.50
N ASP A 104 -21.20 -2.81 7.20
CA ASP A 104 -21.74 -2.43 5.89
C ASP A 104 -20.71 -2.62 4.75
N ALA A 105 -19.42 -2.36 5.01
CA ALA A 105 -18.35 -2.64 4.04
C ALA A 105 -18.18 -4.14 3.78
N CYS A 106 -18.19 -4.95 4.84
CA CYS A 106 -18.14 -6.41 4.73
C CYS A 106 -19.34 -6.97 3.96
N ARG A 107 -20.55 -6.48 4.21
CA ARG A 107 -21.74 -6.91 3.44
C ARG A 107 -21.64 -6.49 1.98
N ASN A 108 -21.16 -5.27 1.69
CA ASN A 108 -20.95 -4.83 0.32
C ASN A 108 -19.91 -5.68 -0.42
N PHE A 109 -18.84 -6.09 0.25
CA PHE A 109 -17.86 -7.04 -0.29
C PHE A 109 -18.51 -8.36 -0.71
N GLU A 110 -19.36 -8.94 0.15
CA GLU A 110 -20.09 -10.17 -0.14
C GLU A 110 -21.06 -10.00 -1.33
N GLU A 111 -21.85 -8.91 -1.33
CA GLU A 111 -22.76 -8.56 -2.44
C GLU A 111 -22.01 -8.45 -3.78
N VAL A 112 -20.80 -7.88 -3.78
CA VAL A 112 -19.98 -7.72 -4.98
C VAL A 112 -19.46 -9.07 -5.49
N ILE A 113 -19.01 -9.96 -4.60
CA ILE A 113 -18.59 -11.31 -5.01
C ILE A 113 -19.77 -12.06 -5.62
N GLU A 114 -20.92 -12.11 -4.95
CA GLU A 114 -22.11 -12.78 -5.47
C GLU A 114 -22.52 -12.24 -6.85
N SER A 115 -22.47 -10.91 -7.00
CA SER A 115 -22.77 -10.24 -8.28
C SER A 115 -21.79 -10.66 -9.38
N PHE A 116 -20.49 -10.78 -9.07
CA PHE A 116 -19.48 -11.21 -10.04
C PHE A 116 -19.63 -12.69 -10.41
N LEU A 117 -19.87 -13.57 -9.43
CA LEU A 117 -20.11 -14.99 -9.68
C LEU A 117 -21.34 -15.20 -10.58
N SER A 118 -22.42 -14.45 -10.32
CA SER A 118 -23.64 -14.52 -11.13
C SER A 118 -23.46 -13.90 -12.52
N LEU A 119 -22.85 -12.71 -12.63
CA LEU A 119 -22.72 -11.98 -13.89
C LEU A 119 -21.91 -12.75 -14.95
N TYR A 120 -20.89 -13.48 -14.50
CA TYR A 120 -20.00 -14.25 -15.40
C TYR A 120 -20.32 -15.75 -15.44
N ASP A 121 -21.40 -16.20 -14.80
CA ASP A 121 -21.69 -17.64 -14.55
C ASP A 121 -20.43 -18.38 -14.08
N PHE A 122 -19.76 -17.78 -13.09
CA PHE A 122 -18.40 -18.13 -12.71
C PHE A 122 -18.40 -19.07 -11.52
N LYS A 123 -17.82 -20.25 -11.72
CA LYS A 123 -17.53 -21.22 -10.67
C LYS A 123 -16.01 -21.31 -10.49
N PRO A 124 -15.44 -20.82 -9.38
CA PRO A 124 -14.00 -20.83 -9.17
C PRO A 124 -13.48 -22.25 -8.94
N ASP A 125 -12.36 -22.57 -9.56
CA ASP A 125 -11.58 -23.78 -9.26
C ASP A 125 -10.71 -23.58 -8.01
N VAL A 126 -10.39 -22.32 -7.71
CA VAL A 126 -9.55 -21.91 -6.59
C VAL A 126 -9.94 -20.50 -6.13
N VAL A 127 -9.90 -20.28 -4.82
CA VAL A 127 -9.99 -18.96 -4.18
C VAL A 127 -8.63 -18.57 -3.62
N VAL A 128 -8.19 -17.34 -3.89
CA VAL A 128 -6.90 -16.80 -3.48
C VAL A 128 -7.10 -15.60 -2.56
N CYS A 129 -6.41 -15.59 -1.42
CA CYS A 129 -6.42 -14.49 -0.46
C CYS A 129 -5.01 -14.10 0.01
N ASP A 130 -4.93 -13.00 0.76
CA ASP A 130 -3.69 -12.54 1.39
C ASP A 130 -3.21 -13.52 2.49
N LEU A 131 -1.92 -13.51 2.80
CA LEU A 131 -1.37 -14.27 3.92
C LEU A 131 -1.89 -13.78 5.28
N HIS A 132 -2.28 -12.51 5.40
CA HIS A 132 -2.67 -11.93 6.68
C HIS A 132 -3.85 -12.69 7.31
N PRO A 133 -3.68 -13.32 8.50
CA PRO A 133 -4.66 -14.24 9.05
C PRO A 133 -5.93 -13.54 9.57
N SER A 134 -5.81 -12.29 10.01
CA SER A 134 -6.92 -11.53 10.61
C SER A 134 -7.75 -10.70 9.62
N TYR A 135 -7.42 -10.71 8.32
CA TYR A 135 -8.20 -9.95 7.35
C TYR A 135 -9.59 -10.57 7.17
N PHE A 136 -10.61 -9.70 7.07
CA PHE A 136 -11.97 -10.14 6.76
C PHE A 136 -12.04 -10.93 5.45
N SER A 137 -11.37 -10.45 4.39
CA SER A 137 -11.26 -11.14 3.10
C SER A 137 -10.64 -12.54 3.23
N THR A 138 -9.57 -12.69 4.03
CA THR A 138 -8.95 -14.00 4.33
C THR A 138 -9.90 -14.93 5.07
N LYS A 139 -10.61 -14.43 6.09
CA LYS A 139 -11.60 -15.23 6.83
C LYS A 139 -12.74 -15.68 5.90
N TRP A 140 -13.28 -14.75 5.11
CA TRP A 140 -14.32 -15.05 4.14
C TRP A 140 -13.88 -16.12 3.12
N ALA A 141 -12.64 -16.01 2.60
CA ALA A 141 -12.11 -16.98 1.64
C ALA A 141 -11.99 -18.40 2.23
N LYS A 142 -11.60 -18.51 3.51
CA LYS A 142 -11.57 -19.79 4.24
C LYS A 142 -12.98 -20.39 4.37
N ASP A 143 -13.95 -19.59 4.79
CA ASP A 143 -15.33 -20.04 4.94
C ASP A 143 -15.94 -20.45 3.59
N PHE A 144 -15.67 -19.67 2.52
CA PHE A 144 -16.12 -19.96 1.16
C PHE A 144 -15.51 -21.26 0.63
N SER A 145 -14.20 -21.47 0.82
CA SER A 145 -13.49 -22.68 0.45
C SER A 145 -14.11 -23.92 1.08
N GLN A 146 -14.36 -23.89 2.39
CA GLN A 146 -14.97 -25.01 3.11
C GLN A 146 -16.41 -25.29 2.65
N LYS A 147 -17.25 -24.25 2.56
CA LYS A 147 -18.66 -24.40 2.18
C LYS A 147 -18.84 -24.94 0.76
N ASN A 148 -17.98 -24.54 -0.17
CA ASN A 148 -18.11 -24.88 -1.59
C ASN A 148 -17.15 -25.97 -2.06
N SER A 149 -16.31 -26.51 -1.16
CA SER A 149 -15.25 -27.47 -1.50
C SER A 149 -14.32 -26.97 -2.62
N VAL A 150 -13.98 -25.67 -2.58
CA VAL A 150 -13.06 -25.00 -3.51
C VAL A 150 -11.69 -24.90 -2.87
N SER A 151 -10.62 -25.13 -3.64
CA SER A 151 -9.25 -25.02 -3.15
C SER A 151 -8.95 -23.59 -2.66
N LEU A 152 -8.34 -23.45 -1.48
CA LEU A 152 -7.86 -22.18 -0.96
C LEU A 152 -6.34 -22.08 -1.12
N VAL A 153 -5.87 -20.95 -1.61
CA VAL A 153 -4.44 -20.61 -1.66
C VAL A 153 -4.22 -19.23 -1.08
N GLN A 154 -3.13 -19.06 -0.33
CA GLN A 154 -2.71 -17.76 0.18
C GLN A 154 -1.47 -17.27 -0.57
N VAL A 155 -1.35 -15.95 -0.73
CA VAL A 155 -0.19 -15.32 -1.39
C VAL A 155 0.28 -14.11 -0.60
N GLN A 156 1.59 -13.90 -0.62
CA GLN A 156 2.22 -12.79 0.06
C GLN A 156 1.83 -11.45 -0.57
N HIS A 157 1.61 -10.45 0.29
CA HIS A 157 1.04 -9.14 -0.05
C HIS A 157 1.89 -8.34 -1.06
N HIS A 158 3.19 -8.18 -0.77
CA HIS A 158 4.14 -7.43 -1.58
C HIS A 158 4.48 -8.13 -2.90
N TYR A 159 4.47 -9.46 -2.88
CA TYR A 159 4.57 -10.27 -4.08
C TYR A 159 3.32 -10.11 -4.95
N SER A 160 2.12 -10.02 -4.35
CA SER A 160 0.88 -9.73 -5.10
C SER A 160 0.93 -8.35 -5.77
N HIS A 161 1.47 -7.34 -5.10
CA HIS A 161 1.77 -6.04 -5.72
C HIS A 161 2.67 -6.19 -6.96
N ALA A 162 3.80 -6.89 -6.83
CA ALA A 162 4.73 -7.11 -7.94
C ALA A 162 4.12 -7.90 -9.11
N LEU A 163 3.37 -8.96 -8.81
CA LEU A 163 2.66 -9.78 -9.81
C LEU A 163 1.61 -8.96 -10.57
N SER A 164 0.90 -8.09 -9.86
CA SER A 164 -0.08 -7.17 -10.44
C SER A 164 0.59 -6.25 -11.48
N LEU A 165 1.71 -5.63 -11.10
CA LEU A 165 2.52 -4.78 -11.98
C LEU A 165 2.99 -5.52 -13.25
N MET A 166 3.52 -6.73 -13.08
CA MET A 166 3.98 -7.57 -14.18
C MET A 166 2.84 -7.92 -15.14
N ALA A 167 1.71 -8.35 -14.60
CA ALA A 167 0.54 -8.80 -15.36
C ALA A 167 -0.02 -7.68 -16.25
N GLU A 168 -0.27 -6.50 -15.69
CA GLU A 168 -0.84 -5.40 -16.49
C GLU A 168 0.12 -4.86 -17.57
N ASN A 169 1.44 -5.00 -17.35
CA ASN A 169 2.48 -4.60 -18.30
C ASN A 169 2.94 -5.71 -19.25
N GLN A 170 2.35 -6.91 -19.18
CA GLN A 170 2.68 -8.06 -20.03
C GLN A 170 4.13 -8.55 -19.91
N ILE A 171 4.76 -8.36 -18.75
CA ILE A 171 6.14 -8.77 -18.49
C ILE A 171 6.15 -10.24 -18.12
N LYS A 172 6.98 -11.06 -18.78
CA LYS A 172 7.10 -12.51 -18.50
C LYS A 172 8.38 -12.85 -17.75
N GLU A 173 9.38 -12.00 -17.89
CA GLU A 173 10.71 -12.13 -17.31
C GLU A 173 10.69 -11.74 -15.82
N ARG A 174 11.73 -12.17 -15.09
CA ARG A 174 11.93 -11.72 -13.70
C ARG A 174 12.21 -10.22 -13.66
N ILE A 175 11.76 -9.58 -12.59
CA ILE A 175 11.99 -8.15 -12.32
C ILE A 175 12.61 -7.96 -10.94
N PHE A 176 13.25 -6.80 -10.76
CA PHE A 176 13.61 -6.26 -9.45
C PHE A 176 12.45 -5.36 -8.99
N ALA A 177 11.53 -5.91 -8.20
CA ALA A 177 10.38 -5.20 -7.70
C ALA A 177 10.71 -4.45 -6.40
N VAL A 178 10.50 -3.15 -6.42
CA VAL A 178 10.49 -2.30 -5.23
C VAL A 178 9.03 -2.23 -4.76
N SER A 179 8.70 -2.98 -3.72
CA SER A 179 7.33 -3.08 -3.20
C SER A 179 7.24 -2.31 -1.88
N TRP A 180 6.93 -1.02 -1.98
CA TRP A 180 6.89 -0.11 -0.83
C TRP A 180 5.46 0.31 -0.50
N ASP A 181 5.06 0.03 0.72
CA ASP A 181 3.69 0.20 1.18
C ASP A 181 3.61 0.62 2.65
N GLY A 182 2.39 0.79 3.17
CA GLY A 182 2.12 1.05 4.57
C GLY A 182 2.34 -0.17 5.45
N THR A 183 1.68 -1.28 5.16
CA THR A 183 1.72 -2.49 6.00
C THR A 183 1.24 -3.70 5.21
N GLY A 184 2.04 -4.77 5.16
CA GLY A 184 1.60 -6.08 4.70
C GLY A 184 2.21 -7.19 5.55
N TYR A 185 1.54 -8.34 5.62
CA TYR A 185 2.03 -9.46 6.43
C TYR A 185 3.25 -10.13 5.75
N GLY A 186 4.35 -10.21 6.48
CA GLY A 186 5.59 -10.86 6.04
C GLY A 186 5.62 -12.34 6.34
N ASP A 187 6.46 -13.08 5.61
CA ASP A 187 6.63 -14.53 5.82
C ASP A 187 7.30 -14.86 7.16
N ASP A 188 8.04 -13.91 7.72
CA ASP A 188 8.70 -13.97 9.02
C ASP A 188 7.79 -13.54 10.19
N GLY A 189 6.51 -13.27 9.91
CA GLY A 189 5.53 -12.80 10.88
C GLY A 189 5.66 -11.32 11.24
N ASN A 190 6.62 -10.59 10.65
CA ASN A 190 6.78 -9.14 10.82
C ASN A 190 5.94 -8.36 9.80
N LEU A 191 5.79 -7.05 10.02
CA LEU A 191 5.03 -6.17 9.12
C LEU A 191 5.94 -5.57 8.05
N TRP A 192 5.82 -6.07 6.83
CA TRP A 192 6.57 -5.57 5.69
C TRP A 192 5.95 -4.28 5.12
N GLY A 193 6.72 -3.58 4.29
CA GLY A 193 6.30 -2.36 3.60
C GLY A 193 7.43 -1.60 2.93
N GLY A 194 8.64 -2.15 2.91
CA GLY A 194 9.84 -1.48 2.43
C GLY A 194 10.77 -2.45 1.72
N GLU A 195 10.17 -3.31 0.89
CA GLU A 195 10.80 -4.54 0.42
C GLU A 195 11.40 -4.37 -0.98
N PHE A 196 12.54 -5.04 -1.18
CA PHE A 196 13.15 -5.26 -2.49
C PHE A 196 13.10 -6.74 -2.81
N LEU A 197 12.41 -7.07 -3.90
CA LEU A 197 12.18 -8.44 -4.32
C LEU A 197 12.79 -8.68 -5.70
N VAL A 198 13.39 -9.84 -5.91
CA VAL A 198 13.62 -10.37 -7.26
C VAL A 198 12.56 -11.44 -7.51
N CYS A 199 11.64 -11.17 -8.43
CA CYS A 199 10.46 -12.02 -8.60
C CYS A 199 10.10 -12.29 -10.06
N GLY A 200 9.56 -13.47 -10.30
CA GLY A 200 8.81 -13.83 -11.51
C GLY A 200 7.43 -14.33 -11.11
N TYR A 201 6.72 -15.02 -12.00
CA TYR A 201 5.42 -15.59 -11.64
C TYR A 201 5.50 -16.88 -10.80
N GLU A 202 6.65 -17.56 -10.84
CA GLU A 202 6.86 -18.84 -10.14
C GLU A 202 7.33 -18.66 -8.69
N GLY A 203 7.71 -17.44 -8.30
CA GLY A 203 8.18 -17.13 -6.96
C GLY A 203 9.01 -15.85 -6.90
N TYR A 204 9.37 -15.48 -5.67
CA TYR A 204 10.19 -14.32 -5.36
C TYR A 204 11.29 -14.66 -4.36
N GLU A 205 12.32 -13.82 -4.37
CA GLU A 205 13.36 -13.76 -3.35
C GLU A 205 13.34 -12.36 -2.75
N ARG A 206 13.33 -12.24 -1.43
CA ARG A 206 13.47 -10.97 -0.72
C ARG A 206 14.96 -10.66 -0.59
N VAL A 207 15.46 -9.79 -1.48
CA VAL A 207 16.91 -9.52 -1.60
C VAL A 207 17.41 -8.40 -0.70
N SER A 208 16.52 -7.51 -0.26
CA SER A 208 16.81 -6.50 0.77
C SER A 208 15.51 -5.88 1.30
N HIS A 209 15.61 -5.12 2.39
CA HIS A 209 14.53 -4.32 2.97
C HIS A 209 15.09 -3.24 3.89
N PHE A 210 14.27 -2.27 4.30
CA PHE A 210 14.65 -1.33 5.36
C PHE A 210 14.80 -2.05 6.71
N ASP A 211 15.77 -1.62 7.53
CA ASP A 211 15.94 -2.11 8.89
C ASP A 211 14.62 -2.09 9.68
N TYR A 212 14.38 -3.13 10.47
CA TYR A 212 13.18 -3.19 11.29
C TYR A 212 13.19 -2.14 12.39
N PHE A 213 12.04 -1.48 12.59
CA PHE A 213 11.73 -0.64 13.74
C PHE A 213 10.40 -1.05 14.36
N ARG A 214 10.11 -0.58 15.57
CA ARG A 214 8.90 -0.97 16.29
C ARG A 214 7.74 -0.03 15.99
N LEU A 215 6.54 -0.60 15.84
CA LEU A 215 5.30 0.17 15.78
C LEU A 215 4.66 0.19 17.17
N ILE A 216 5.04 1.17 18.00
CA ILE A 216 4.58 1.24 19.39
C ILE A 216 3.06 1.42 19.45
N GLY A 217 2.35 0.41 19.95
CA GLY A 217 0.89 0.37 20.00
C GLY A 217 0.21 -0.25 18.77
N GLY A 218 0.96 -0.91 17.89
CA GLY A 218 0.43 -1.61 16.71
C GLY A 218 -0.36 -0.67 15.79
N GLU A 219 -1.65 -0.95 15.62
CA GLU A 219 -2.56 -0.14 14.80
C GLU A 219 -2.62 1.34 15.19
N LYS A 220 -2.40 1.67 16.48
CA LYS A 220 -2.34 3.08 16.90
C LYS A 220 -1.20 3.83 16.22
N ALA A 221 -0.06 3.18 15.96
CA ALA A 221 1.07 3.81 15.29
C ALA A 221 0.76 4.14 13.82
N VAL A 222 -0.16 3.41 13.18
CA VAL A 222 -0.62 3.70 11.81
C VAL A 222 -1.43 5.01 11.77
N LYS A 223 -2.19 5.31 12.83
CA LYS A 223 -2.98 6.56 12.94
C LYS A 223 -2.21 7.71 13.59
N GLU A 224 -1.16 7.42 14.35
CA GLU A 224 -0.37 8.41 15.08
C GLU A 224 1.11 8.36 14.63
N PRO A 225 1.49 9.07 13.55
CA PRO A 225 2.87 9.21 13.08
C PRO A 225 3.89 9.51 14.17
N ARG A 226 3.48 10.28 15.20
CA ARG A 226 4.30 10.56 16.39
C ARG A 226 4.82 9.30 17.08
N ARG A 227 4.05 8.21 17.10
CA ARG A 227 4.45 6.92 17.70
C ARG A 227 5.51 6.18 16.87
N VAL A 228 5.46 6.36 15.55
CA VAL A 228 6.49 5.81 14.65
C VAL A 228 7.78 6.62 14.80
N ALA A 229 7.67 7.95 14.75
CA ALA A 229 8.81 8.84 14.95
C ALA A 229 9.50 8.62 16.29
N ILE A 230 8.76 8.53 17.41
CA ILE A 230 9.40 8.30 18.71
C ILE A 230 10.09 6.93 18.77
N SER A 231 9.57 5.90 18.10
CA SER A 231 10.28 4.62 17.99
C SER A 231 11.59 4.73 17.21
N VAL A 232 11.59 5.48 16.11
CA VAL A 232 12.80 5.75 15.30
C VAL A 232 13.82 6.51 16.16
N LEU A 233 13.37 7.50 16.95
CA LEU A 233 14.22 8.28 17.85
C LEU A 233 14.80 7.43 18.99
N PHE A 234 14.02 6.55 19.63
CA PHE A 234 14.51 5.63 20.66
C PHE A 234 15.60 4.70 20.11
N SER A 235 15.43 4.19 18.90
CA SER A 235 16.41 3.32 18.23
C SER A 235 17.73 4.01 17.88
N ILE A 236 17.77 5.35 17.84
CA ILE A 236 18.96 6.15 17.56
C ILE A 236 19.60 6.66 18.86
N PHE A 237 18.80 7.28 19.74
CA PHE A 237 19.30 8.05 20.89
C PHE A 237 19.06 7.38 22.26
N GLY A 238 18.33 6.25 22.30
CA GLY A 238 17.84 5.68 23.55
C GLY A 238 16.89 6.66 24.26
N GLU A 239 17.05 6.81 25.57
CA GLU A 239 16.22 7.73 26.38
C GLU A 239 16.52 9.22 26.10
N ASN A 240 17.72 9.55 25.63
CA ASN A 240 18.19 10.94 25.50
C ASN A 240 17.82 11.54 24.13
N ILE A 241 16.52 11.61 23.84
CA ILE A 241 16.01 12.12 22.57
C ILE A 241 16.16 13.64 22.47
N PRO A 242 16.64 14.18 21.32
CA PRO A 242 16.70 15.62 21.09
C PRO A 242 15.31 16.29 21.06
N ASP A 243 15.27 17.59 21.38
CA ASP A 243 14.03 18.37 21.34
C ASP A 243 13.52 18.52 19.89
N THR A 244 12.48 17.77 19.56
CA THR A 244 11.88 17.74 18.22
C THR A 244 10.38 18.03 18.30
N PRO A 245 9.74 18.51 17.20
CA PRO A 245 8.28 18.62 17.13
C PRO A 245 7.54 17.33 17.53
N CYS A 246 8.11 16.16 17.20
CA CYS A 246 7.58 14.86 17.63
C CYS A 246 7.55 14.73 19.16
N LEU A 247 8.65 15.05 19.85
CA LEU A 247 8.73 14.94 21.31
C LEU A 247 7.70 15.85 22.00
N LYS A 248 7.54 17.08 21.48
CA LYS A 248 6.55 18.06 21.96
C LYS A 248 5.10 17.62 21.76
N ALA A 249 4.85 16.64 20.90
CA ALA A 249 3.52 16.09 20.68
C ALA A 249 3.08 15.11 21.78
N PHE A 250 3.94 14.78 22.74
CA PHE A 250 3.66 13.89 23.86
C PHE A 250 3.72 14.63 25.21
N LYS A 251 3.07 14.05 26.23
CA LYS A 251 3.30 14.45 27.62
C LYS A 251 4.52 13.71 28.15
N GLU A 252 5.31 14.29 29.06
CA GLU A 252 6.53 13.66 29.60
C GLU A 252 6.30 12.24 30.12
N LYS A 253 5.27 12.04 30.97
CA LYS A 253 4.90 10.72 31.49
C LYS A 253 4.53 9.70 30.40
N GLU A 254 4.08 10.16 29.24
CA GLU A 254 3.76 9.28 28.11
C GLU A 254 5.04 8.73 27.47
N ILE A 255 6.10 9.54 27.38
CA ILE A 255 7.38 9.16 26.75
C ILE A 255 8.04 8.01 27.53
N ASP A 256 8.09 8.09 28.87
CA ASP A 256 8.67 7.03 29.71
C ASP A 256 7.95 5.69 29.54
N ILE A 257 6.62 5.72 29.38
CA ILE A 257 5.81 4.53 29.15
C ILE A 257 6.10 3.96 27.76
N LEU A 258 6.15 4.82 26.74
CA LEU A 258 6.44 4.42 25.36
C LEU A 258 7.85 3.83 25.24
N TYR A 259 8.84 4.38 25.94
CA TYR A 259 10.20 3.83 25.97
C TYR A 259 10.20 2.41 26.55
N LYS A 260 9.56 2.20 27.71
CA LYS A 260 9.44 0.86 28.32
C LYS A 260 8.68 -0.13 27.43
N MET A 261 7.65 0.32 26.73
CA MET A 261 6.92 -0.52 25.76
C MET A 261 7.80 -0.91 24.58
N TRP A 262 8.57 0.04 24.05
CA TRP A 262 9.52 -0.16 22.96
C TRP A 262 10.64 -1.13 23.37
N GLU A 263 11.29 -0.89 24.50
CA GLU A 263 12.40 -1.71 25.00
C GLU A 263 11.97 -3.16 25.24
N LYS A 264 10.82 -3.35 25.90
CA LYS A 264 10.27 -4.69 26.20
C LYS A 264 9.52 -5.33 25.04
N GLY A 265 9.31 -4.61 23.93
CA GLY A 265 8.54 -5.09 22.78
C GLY A 265 7.05 -5.32 23.05
N VAL A 266 6.47 -4.71 24.08
CA VAL A 266 5.06 -4.91 24.44
C VAL A 266 4.17 -4.15 23.47
N ASN A 267 3.28 -4.87 22.77
CA ASN A 267 2.40 -4.33 21.73
C ASN A 267 3.15 -3.44 20.72
N SER A 268 4.36 -3.88 20.36
CA SER A 268 5.31 -3.09 19.55
C SER A 268 5.91 -3.97 18.46
N PRO A 269 5.10 -4.48 17.51
CA PRO A 269 5.56 -5.36 16.44
C PRO A 269 6.62 -4.67 15.58
N PHE A 270 7.49 -5.47 14.98
CA PHE A 270 8.49 -4.96 14.04
C PHE A 270 7.89 -4.66 12.68
N SER A 271 8.38 -3.60 12.06
CA SER A 271 8.03 -3.22 10.69
C SER A 271 9.22 -2.67 9.92
N SER A 272 9.29 -3.00 8.63
CA SER A 272 10.25 -2.47 7.64
C SER A 272 9.59 -1.45 6.71
N SER A 273 8.44 -0.90 7.10
CA SER A 273 7.58 -0.14 6.20
C SER A 273 8.14 1.21 5.77
N ALA A 274 8.30 1.41 4.46
CA ALA A 274 8.61 2.70 3.87
C ALA A 274 7.49 3.73 4.13
N GLY A 275 6.21 3.33 4.08
CA GLY A 275 5.10 4.23 4.41
C GLY A 275 5.17 4.74 5.86
N ARG A 276 5.60 3.90 6.79
CA ARG A 276 5.82 4.30 8.19
C ARG A 276 7.08 5.17 8.35
N LEU A 277 8.12 5.00 7.53
CA LEU A 277 9.24 5.94 7.50
C LEU A 277 8.82 7.35 7.02
N PHE A 278 7.90 7.45 6.06
CA PHE A 278 7.26 8.72 5.70
C PHE A 278 6.52 9.35 6.89
N ASP A 279 5.76 8.55 7.64
CA ASP A 279 5.08 9.01 8.87
C ASP A 279 6.07 9.52 9.92
N ALA A 280 7.18 8.80 10.13
CA ALA A 280 8.24 9.21 11.05
C ALA A 280 8.84 10.56 10.64
N ALA A 281 9.19 10.72 9.35
CA ALA A 281 9.73 11.97 8.82
C ALA A 281 8.74 13.13 8.97
N ALA A 282 7.47 12.93 8.60
CA ALA A 282 6.43 13.93 8.73
C ALA A 282 6.24 14.40 10.18
N SER A 283 6.30 13.48 11.14
CA SER A 283 6.18 13.81 12.56
C SER A 283 7.41 14.56 13.10
N ILE A 284 8.63 14.10 12.77
CA ILE A 284 9.87 14.75 13.18
C ILE A 284 9.96 16.17 12.63
N LEU A 285 9.53 16.38 11.39
CA LEU A 285 9.50 17.68 10.73
C LEU A 285 8.32 18.58 11.17
N GLY A 286 7.45 18.11 12.07
CA GLY A 286 6.31 18.88 12.57
C GLY A 286 5.13 19.01 11.60
N ILE A 287 5.11 18.23 10.52
CA ILE A 287 4.07 18.26 9.48
C ILE A 287 2.77 17.65 9.99
N ARG A 288 2.84 16.45 10.58
CA ARG A 288 1.64 15.74 11.05
C ARG A 288 1.96 14.75 12.15
N GLN A 289 1.19 14.83 13.23
CA GLN A 289 1.35 13.96 14.41
C GLN A 289 0.26 12.87 14.49
N ILE A 290 -0.94 13.16 13.97
CA ILE A 290 -2.13 12.28 13.97
C ILE A 290 -2.78 12.36 12.59
N LEU A 291 -3.05 11.20 11.97
CA LEU A 291 -3.69 11.11 10.67
C LEU A 291 -5.22 11.07 10.79
N SER A 292 -5.91 11.73 9.86
CA SER A 292 -7.37 11.60 9.67
C SER A 292 -7.72 10.52 8.64
N TYR A 293 -6.80 10.18 7.75
CA TYR A 293 -6.96 9.14 6.73
C TYR A 293 -5.58 8.58 6.35
N GLU A 294 -5.58 7.38 5.76
CA GLU A 294 -4.36 6.67 5.39
C GLU A 294 -3.56 7.40 4.30
N GLY A 295 -2.24 7.48 4.46
CA GLY A 295 -1.34 8.15 3.51
C GLY A 295 -1.33 9.68 3.58
N GLN A 296 -2.05 10.29 4.53
CA GLN A 296 -2.15 11.75 4.66
C GLN A 296 -0.79 12.45 4.81
N SER A 297 0.12 11.91 5.62
CA SER A 297 1.47 12.45 5.84
C SER A 297 2.24 12.57 4.52
N GLY A 298 2.33 11.47 3.76
CA GLY A 298 3.01 11.39 2.47
C GLY A 298 2.42 12.37 1.46
N MET A 299 1.08 12.50 1.42
CA MET A 299 0.40 13.47 0.56
C MET A 299 0.72 14.93 0.94
N ILE A 300 0.75 15.27 2.22
CA ILE A 300 1.09 16.63 2.66
C ILE A 300 2.55 16.94 2.35
N MET A 301 3.46 15.96 2.52
CA MET A 301 4.88 16.11 2.21
C MET A 301 5.12 16.46 0.73
N GLU A 302 4.28 16.00 -0.20
CA GLU A 302 4.41 16.37 -1.63
C GLU A 302 4.39 17.90 -1.84
N ASN A 303 3.63 18.65 -1.03
CA ASN A 303 3.53 20.11 -1.17
C ASN A 303 4.84 20.85 -0.85
N PHE A 304 5.77 20.19 -0.17
CA PHE A 304 7.05 20.77 0.24
C PHE A 304 8.20 20.37 -0.70
N TYR A 305 7.97 19.48 -1.66
CA TYR A 305 9.05 19.03 -2.54
C TYR A 305 9.49 20.12 -3.52
N ASP A 306 10.80 20.35 -3.57
CA ASP A 306 11.46 21.27 -4.50
C ASP A 306 12.46 20.52 -5.39
N TRP A 307 12.20 20.55 -6.70
CA TRP A 307 13.05 19.92 -7.72
C TRP A 307 14.45 20.51 -7.81
N ASN A 308 14.69 21.73 -7.29
CA ASN A 308 16.01 22.35 -7.29
C ASN A 308 16.95 21.70 -6.27
N VAL A 309 16.42 21.06 -5.23
CA VAL A 309 17.20 20.33 -4.24
C VAL A 309 17.68 19.01 -4.86
N LYS A 310 18.99 18.89 -5.08
CA LYS A 310 19.60 17.72 -5.74
C LYS A 310 20.31 16.76 -4.80
N ASP A 311 20.65 17.22 -3.60
CA ASP A 311 21.30 16.40 -2.58
C ASP A 311 20.28 15.52 -1.84
N PHE A 312 20.81 14.64 -1.00
CA PHE A 312 20.09 13.63 -0.23
C PHE A 312 20.83 13.35 1.08
N TYR A 313 20.13 12.85 2.10
CA TYR A 313 20.75 12.42 3.36
C TYR A 313 21.54 11.12 3.18
N PRO A 314 22.63 10.93 3.96
CA PRO A 314 23.38 9.67 3.93
C PRO A 314 22.53 8.49 4.39
N PHE A 315 22.91 7.31 3.91
CA PHE A 315 22.35 6.03 4.29
C PHE A 315 23.39 4.93 4.05
N GLU A 316 23.20 3.80 4.71
CA GLU A 316 24.08 2.64 4.60
C GLU A 316 23.30 1.44 4.07
N ILE A 317 23.97 0.63 3.25
CA ILE A 317 23.46 -0.64 2.75
C ILE A 317 24.46 -1.72 3.13
N ASP A 318 23.97 -2.75 3.80
CA ASP A 318 24.66 -4.04 3.93
C ASP A 318 23.76 -5.13 3.34
N ASN A 319 23.16 -5.97 4.18
CA ASN A 319 22.07 -6.85 3.75
C ASN A 319 20.72 -6.12 3.69
N THR A 320 20.55 -5.15 4.58
CA THR A 320 19.37 -4.28 4.72
C THR A 320 19.78 -2.82 4.55
N VAL A 321 18.79 -1.95 4.33
CA VAL A 321 18.98 -0.51 4.21
C VAL A 321 18.79 0.13 5.58
N SER A 322 19.85 0.73 6.11
CA SER A 322 19.76 1.44 7.37
C SER A 322 19.16 2.83 7.19
N TRP A 323 18.01 3.05 7.83
CA TRP A 323 17.36 4.35 7.86
C TRP A 323 17.94 5.27 8.94
N LYS A 324 18.73 4.77 9.90
CA LYS A 324 19.24 5.58 11.02
C LYS A 324 19.99 6.84 10.57
N PRO A 325 20.96 6.77 9.62
CA PRO A 325 21.71 7.96 9.21
C PRO A 325 20.81 9.03 8.56
N ILE A 326 19.71 8.60 7.90
CA ILE A 326 18.73 9.51 7.29
C ILE A 326 18.10 10.39 8.36
N PHE A 327 17.65 9.80 9.48
CA PHE A 327 16.97 10.53 10.53
C PHE A 327 17.94 11.29 11.45
N GLU A 328 19.14 10.75 11.70
CA GLU A 328 20.19 11.46 12.43
C GLU A 328 20.54 12.80 11.77
N GLU A 329 20.77 12.79 10.45
CA GLU A 329 21.09 14.01 9.72
C GLU A 329 19.86 14.91 9.52
N MET A 330 18.66 14.35 9.34
CA MET A 330 17.41 15.13 9.25
C MET A 330 17.15 15.97 10.51
N ILE A 331 17.50 15.46 11.69
CA ILE A 331 17.31 16.17 12.97
C ILE A 331 18.33 17.29 13.13
N LYS A 332 19.57 17.09 12.66
CA LYS A 332 20.63 18.10 12.70
C LYS A 332 20.48 19.16 11.60
N ASP A 333 19.77 18.82 10.52
CA ASP A 333 19.53 19.73 9.40
C ASP A 333 18.80 20.99 9.89
N ILE A 334 19.36 22.17 9.63
CA ILE A 334 18.77 23.46 10.00
C ILE A 334 18.07 24.15 8.81
N SER A 335 18.01 23.49 7.66
CA SER A 335 17.39 24.01 6.44
C SER A 335 15.87 24.14 6.58
N ASP A 336 15.25 24.84 5.65
CA ASP A 336 13.79 24.93 5.60
C ASP A 336 13.15 23.56 5.35
N ILE A 337 11.89 23.43 5.77
CA ILE A 337 11.12 22.19 5.66
C ILE A 337 11.07 21.65 4.23
N SER A 338 11.03 22.54 3.23
CA SER A 338 11.04 22.18 1.82
C SER A 338 12.33 21.44 1.42
N VAL A 339 13.48 21.94 1.87
CA VAL A 339 14.79 21.28 1.63
C VAL A 339 14.84 19.93 2.33
N LYS A 340 14.40 19.86 3.60
CA LYS A 340 14.43 18.62 4.38
C LYS A 340 13.57 17.52 3.77
N VAL A 341 12.34 17.85 3.35
CA VAL A 341 11.44 16.90 2.68
C VAL A 341 12.00 16.47 1.33
N SER A 342 12.58 17.40 0.58
CA SER A 342 13.18 17.10 -0.72
C SER A 342 14.38 16.16 -0.60
N ARG A 343 15.27 16.39 0.37
CA ARG A 343 16.37 15.49 0.70
C ARG A 343 15.88 14.10 1.09
N PHE A 344 14.84 14.01 1.93
CA PHE A 344 14.27 12.72 2.32
C PHE A 344 13.73 11.93 1.11
N ILE A 345 12.93 12.57 0.25
CA ILE A 345 12.40 11.92 -0.96
C ILE A 345 13.52 11.55 -1.93
N ASN A 346 14.51 12.42 -2.11
CA ASN A 346 15.70 12.13 -2.92
C ASN A 346 16.48 10.93 -2.35
N THR A 347 16.66 10.84 -1.03
CA THR A 347 17.33 9.71 -0.37
C THR A 347 16.62 8.41 -0.70
N LEU A 348 15.30 8.34 -0.57
CA LEU A 348 14.56 7.12 -0.90
C LEU A 348 14.74 6.72 -2.37
N ALA A 349 14.74 7.68 -3.30
CA ALA A 349 15.02 7.39 -4.70
C ALA A 349 16.44 6.86 -4.93
N GLU A 350 17.44 7.42 -4.25
CA GLU A 350 18.83 6.94 -4.30
C GLU A 350 18.98 5.54 -3.68
N VAL A 351 18.27 5.23 -2.59
CA VAL A 351 18.24 3.88 -2.01
C VAL A 351 17.80 2.87 -3.08
N VAL A 352 16.74 3.15 -3.85
CA VAL A 352 16.28 2.26 -4.92
C VAL A 352 17.40 1.94 -5.90
N ILE A 353 18.10 2.98 -6.38
CA ILE A 353 19.17 2.82 -7.37
C ILE A 353 20.36 2.06 -6.79
N ARG A 354 20.75 2.33 -5.54
CA ARG A 354 21.90 1.65 -4.92
C ARG A 354 21.62 0.19 -4.62
N VAL A 355 20.46 -0.16 -4.04
CA VAL A 355 20.10 -1.56 -3.80
C VAL A 355 19.96 -2.31 -5.13
N TYR A 356 19.40 -1.67 -6.17
CA TYR A 356 19.33 -2.26 -7.51
C TYR A 356 20.73 -2.63 -8.05
N LYS A 357 21.70 -1.72 -7.96
CA LYS A 357 23.07 -1.96 -8.44
C LYS A 357 23.74 -3.13 -7.73
N GLU A 358 23.43 -3.37 -6.45
CA GLU A 358 24.03 -4.47 -5.69
C GLU A 358 23.31 -5.81 -5.88
N LYS A 359 21.97 -5.80 -6.06
CA LYS A 359 21.14 -7.01 -5.91
C LYS A 359 20.24 -7.31 -7.12
N GLY A 360 20.12 -6.40 -8.08
CA GLY A 360 19.13 -6.48 -9.16
C GLY A 360 19.66 -6.11 -10.54
N GLU A 361 20.97 -5.86 -10.69
CA GLU A 361 21.56 -5.38 -11.93
C GLU A 361 21.23 -6.30 -13.12
N GLY A 362 20.85 -5.69 -14.25
CA GLY A 362 20.42 -6.40 -15.46
C GLY A 362 18.93 -6.73 -15.51
N LEU A 363 18.21 -6.62 -14.39
CA LEU A 363 16.74 -6.74 -14.37
C LEU A 363 16.07 -5.39 -14.62
N LYS A 364 14.78 -5.44 -14.96
CA LYS A 364 13.91 -4.26 -15.00
C LYS A 364 13.47 -3.91 -13.57
N ILE A 365 13.53 -2.64 -13.20
CA ILE A 365 12.96 -2.14 -11.94
C ILE A 365 11.44 -2.03 -12.09
N GLY A 366 10.69 -2.64 -11.17
CA GLY A 366 9.25 -2.45 -11.06
C GLY A 366 8.89 -1.69 -9.78
N LEU A 367 8.17 -0.57 -9.89
CA LEU A 367 7.73 0.22 -8.73
C LEU A 367 6.27 -0.07 -8.41
N THR A 368 5.99 -0.57 -7.21
CA THR A 368 4.65 -0.98 -6.76
C THR A 368 4.46 -0.82 -5.25
N GLY A 369 3.21 -0.84 -4.78
CA GLY A 369 2.83 -0.55 -3.40
C GLY A 369 2.39 0.92 -3.24
N GLY A 370 1.63 1.18 -2.18
CA GLY A 370 0.98 2.48 -1.94
C GLY A 370 1.92 3.68 -1.88
N VAL A 371 3.20 3.48 -1.53
CA VAL A 371 4.19 4.58 -1.44
C VAL A 371 4.49 5.18 -2.82
N PHE A 372 4.44 4.39 -3.90
CA PHE A 372 4.67 4.88 -5.26
C PHE A 372 3.47 5.63 -5.88
N GLN A 373 2.42 5.85 -5.09
CA GLN A 373 1.43 6.90 -5.40
C GLN A 373 2.01 8.31 -5.18
N ASN A 374 3.12 8.43 -4.43
CA ASN A 374 3.84 9.69 -4.29
C ASN A 374 4.45 10.09 -5.63
N ARG A 375 3.97 11.21 -6.19
CA ARG A 375 4.35 11.65 -7.53
C ARG A 375 5.84 11.95 -7.61
N PHE A 376 6.38 12.69 -6.65
CA PHE A 376 7.75 13.18 -6.70
C PHE A 376 8.76 12.06 -6.48
N LEU A 377 8.48 11.12 -5.56
CA LEU A 377 9.31 9.94 -5.39
C LEU A 377 9.35 9.11 -6.68
N THR A 378 8.19 8.81 -7.26
CA THR A 378 8.11 7.98 -8.47
C THR A 378 8.79 8.66 -9.66
N GLU A 379 8.54 9.95 -9.90
CA GLU A 379 9.19 10.72 -10.97
C GLU A 379 10.71 10.83 -10.73
N LYS A 380 11.17 10.97 -9.48
CA LYS A 380 12.60 11.00 -9.15
C LYS A 380 13.28 9.67 -9.45
N VAL A 381 12.68 8.55 -9.05
CA VAL A 381 13.22 7.22 -9.36
C VAL A 381 13.28 6.99 -10.87
N ILE A 382 12.23 7.36 -11.61
CA ILE A 382 12.22 7.27 -13.08
C ILE A 382 13.36 8.11 -13.68
N SER A 383 13.52 9.36 -13.24
CA SER A 383 14.58 10.24 -13.73
C SER A 383 15.98 9.67 -13.48
N LEU A 384 16.21 9.07 -12.31
CA LEU A 384 17.48 8.39 -12.01
C LEU A 384 17.69 7.14 -12.89
N CYS A 385 16.64 6.34 -13.09
CA CYS A 385 16.69 5.17 -13.97
C CYS A 385 17.02 5.58 -15.41
N GLU A 386 16.42 6.65 -15.94
CA GLU A 386 16.69 7.16 -17.28
C GLU A 386 18.16 7.58 -17.45
N LYS A 387 18.70 8.31 -16.46
CA LYS A 387 20.10 8.74 -16.46
C LYS A 387 21.07 7.56 -16.50
N GLU A 388 20.77 6.50 -15.75
CA GLU A 388 21.58 5.28 -15.65
C GLU A 388 21.22 4.24 -16.72
N LYS A 389 20.27 4.53 -17.61
CA LYS A 389 19.74 3.62 -18.65
C LYS A 389 19.16 2.31 -18.09
N ILE A 390 18.59 2.35 -16.90
CA ILE A 390 17.93 1.22 -16.24
C ILE A 390 16.46 1.16 -16.70
N PRO A 391 15.99 0.03 -17.24
CA PRO A 391 14.58 -0.12 -17.58
C PRO A 391 13.70 -0.08 -16.33
N VAL A 392 12.69 0.80 -16.31
CA VAL A 392 11.74 0.95 -15.21
C VAL A 392 10.30 0.75 -15.68
N VAL A 393 9.46 0.13 -14.84
CA VAL A 393 8.03 -0.06 -15.08
C VAL A 393 7.21 0.36 -13.87
N ILE A 394 6.08 1.00 -14.15
CA ILE A 394 5.07 1.45 -13.18
C ILE A 394 3.68 1.01 -13.63
N HIS A 395 2.73 1.06 -12.70
CA HIS A 395 1.33 0.76 -12.96
C HIS A 395 0.66 1.73 -13.94
N LYS A 396 -0.28 1.23 -14.74
CA LYS A 396 -1.00 1.96 -15.80
C LYS A 396 -2.50 1.68 -15.82
N LYS A 397 -2.94 0.48 -15.44
CA LYS A 397 -4.34 0.02 -15.56
C LYS A 397 -4.97 -0.31 -14.21
N VAL A 398 -4.19 -0.70 -13.23
CA VAL A 398 -4.63 -0.87 -11.84
C VAL A 398 -3.83 0.05 -10.92
N PRO A 399 -4.36 0.41 -9.74
CA PRO A 399 -3.59 1.16 -8.76
C PRO A 399 -2.33 0.37 -8.31
N PRO A 400 -1.23 1.06 -7.96
CA PRO A 400 -0.09 0.42 -7.29
C PRO A 400 -0.38 0.10 -5.81
N ASN A 401 -1.49 0.61 -5.24
CA ASN A 401 -1.93 0.29 -3.87
C ASN A 401 -2.79 -0.98 -3.83
N ASP A 402 -3.32 -1.32 -2.65
CA ASP A 402 -4.11 -2.53 -2.39
C ASP A 402 -5.27 -2.78 -3.36
N GLY A 403 -5.80 -1.74 -3.99
CA GLY A 403 -6.82 -1.88 -5.04
C GLY A 403 -6.35 -2.68 -6.26
N GLY A 404 -5.03 -2.86 -6.43
CA GLY A 404 -4.41 -3.68 -7.47
C GLY A 404 -4.03 -5.11 -7.03
N ILE A 405 -4.08 -5.45 -5.74
CA ILE A 405 -3.60 -6.76 -5.22
C ILE A 405 -4.36 -7.94 -5.81
N SER A 406 -5.68 -7.80 -6.00
CA SER A 406 -6.52 -8.88 -6.53
C SER A 406 -6.06 -9.36 -7.92
N LEU A 407 -5.48 -8.47 -8.75
CA LEU A 407 -4.87 -8.88 -10.03
C LEU A 407 -3.64 -9.77 -9.82
N GLY A 408 -2.78 -9.43 -8.86
CA GLY A 408 -1.62 -10.26 -8.50
C GLY A 408 -2.03 -11.64 -7.99
N GLN A 409 -3.06 -11.69 -7.15
CA GLN A 409 -3.66 -12.93 -6.66
C GLN A 409 -4.20 -13.81 -7.80
N ILE A 410 -4.86 -13.23 -8.82
CA ILE A 410 -5.34 -13.98 -10.00
C ILE A 410 -4.18 -14.69 -10.71
N VAL A 411 -3.09 -13.98 -10.99
CA VAL A 411 -1.98 -14.56 -11.77
C VAL A 411 -1.13 -15.53 -10.97
N PHE A 412 -1.09 -15.41 -9.64
CA PHE A 412 -0.34 -16.32 -8.77
C PHE A 412 -0.81 -17.79 -8.88
N GLN A 413 -2.12 -18.02 -8.94
CA GLN A 413 -2.71 -19.37 -9.14
C GLN A 413 -3.25 -19.59 -10.55
N GLY A 414 -2.92 -18.67 -11.45
CA GLY A 414 -3.32 -18.73 -12.84
C GLY A 414 -2.47 -19.62 -13.72
N LEU A 415 -1.21 -19.84 -13.34
CA LEU A 415 -0.17 -20.38 -14.22
C LEU A 415 0.03 -21.88 -14.17
#